data_AF-A0A662AQ34-F1
#
_entry.id   AF-A0A662AQ34-F1
#
_cell.length_a   1.000
_cell.length_b   1.000
_cell.length_c   1.000
_cell.angle_alpha   90.00
_cell.angle_beta   90.00
_cell.angle_gamma   90.00
#
_symmetry.space_group_name_H-M   'P 1'
#
loop_
_entity.id
_entity.type
_entity.pdbx_description
1 polymer ?
#
loop_
_entity_poly.entity_id
_entity_poly.type
_entity_poly.pdbx_seq_one_letter_code
_entity_poly.pdbx_strand_id
1 'polypeptide(L)'
;MSYFTIKKIEKWSKNKETSRLIDALNSEDSEIRKASILSLGSIGDAVALESLQYIIDNDTDEFVKMTAEQAIVNIRKIGIDTRINLEPIQLKLAYNLNIS
;
A
#
# COMPACT_ATOMS: atom_id res chain seq x y z
N MET A 1 22.62 1.84 -12.60
CA MET A 1 21.60 2.54 -11.79
C MET A 1 20.40 2.89 -12.64
N SER A 2 19.22 2.34 -12.34
CA SER A 2 17.97 2.90 -12.85
C SER A 2 17.74 4.26 -12.17
N TYR A 3 17.81 5.34 -12.94
CA TYR A 3 17.58 6.70 -12.42
C TYR A 3 16.08 6.95 -12.21
N PHE A 4 15.65 6.92 -10.96
CA PHE A 4 14.31 7.30 -10.52
C PHE A 4 14.21 8.81 -10.35
N THR A 5 13.03 9.37 -10.64
CA THR A 5 12.73 10.78 -10.35
C THR A 5 11.32 10.90 -9.81
N ILE A 6 11.05 11.91 -8.99
CA ILE A 6 9.70 12.18 -8.47
C ILE A 6 8.68 12.28 -9.61
N LYS A 7 9.02 12.94 -10.72
CA LYS A 7 8.15 13.03 -11.91
C LYS A 7 7.81 11.65 -12.50
N LYS A 8 8.75 10.68 -12.48
CA LYS A 8 8.47 9.31 -12.90
C LYS A 8 7.56 8.61 -11.90
N ILE A 9 7.81 8.76 -10.59
CA ILE A 9 6.97 8.21 -9.52
C ILE A 9 5.52 8.69 -9.66
N GLU A 10 5.31 10.00 -9.83
CA GLU A 10 3.97 10.58 -10.03
C GLU A 10 3.28 10.01 -11.27
N LYS A 11 4.03 9.82 -12.37
CA LYS A 11 3.49 9.23 -13.60
C LYS A 11 3.05 7.78 -13.34
N TRP A 12 3.89 6.98 -12.68
CA TRP A 12 3.58 5.59 -12.35
C TRP A 12 2.42 5.47 -11.39
N SER A 13 2.31 6.38 -10.41
CA SER A 13 1.17 6.48 -9.52
C SER A 13 -0.14 6.68 -10.28
N LYS A 14 -0.19 7.67 -11.19
CA LYS A 14 -1.37 7.96 -12.01
C LYS A 14 -1.77 6.78 -12.91
N ASN A 15 -0.79 6.08 -13.46
CA ASN A 15 -0.99 4.93 -14.33
C ASN A 15 -1.21 3.61 -13.57
N LYS A 16 -1.15 3.63 -12.22
CA LYS A 16 -1.19 2.43 -11.37
C LYS A 16 -0.15 1.38 -11.76
N GLU A 17 1.06 1.83 -12.10
CA GLU A 17 2.19 0.96 -12.46
C GLU A 17 2.87 0.44 -11.18
N THR A 18 2.14 -0.36 -10.38
CA THR A 18 2.55 -0.83 -9.04
C THR A 18 3.95 -1.48 -9.03
N SER A 19 4.27 -2.34 -10.01
CA SER A 19 5.59 -2.99 -10.08
C SER A 19 6.75 -2.00 -10.19
N ARG A 20 6.59 -0.91 -10.95
CA ARG A 20 7.65 0.11 -11.08
C ARG A 20 7.84 0.92 -9.81
N LEU A 21 6.74 1.14 -9.07
CA LEU A 21 6.79 1.79 -7.76
C LEU A 21 7.48 0.89 -6.72
N ILE A 22 7.26 -0.43 -6.79
CA ILE A 22 7.98 -1.41 -5.97
C ILE A 22 9.48 -1.38 -6.30
N ASP A 23 9.86 -1.36 -7.58
CA ASP A 23 11.27 -1.27 -7.98
C ASP A 23 11.96 -0.02 -7.40
N ALA A 24 11.24 1.11 -7.34
CA ALA A 24 11.75 2.38 -6.83
C ALA A 24 11.97 2.39 -5.30
N LEU A 25 11.46 1.41 -4.56
CA LEU A 25 11.75 1.22 -3.13
C LEU A 25 13.24 0.90 -2.88
N ASN A 26 13.95 0.39 -3.89
CA ASN A 26 15.39 0.10 -3.78
C ASN A 26 16.29 1.32 -4.07
N SER A 27 15.71 2.51 -4.20
CA SER A 27 16.48 3.74 -4.44
C SER A 27 17.35 4.09 -3.23
N GLU A 28 18.60 4.50 -3.48
CA GLU A 28 19.48 5.04 -2.42
C GLU A 28 18.93 6.36 -1.85
N ASP A 29 18.23 7.13 -2.68
CA ASP A 29 17.57 8.39 -2.28
C ASP A 29 16.29 8.10 -1.48
N SER A 30 16.25 8.55 -0.21
CA SER A 30 15.12 8.34 0.69
C SER A 30 13.88 9.13 0.29
N GLU A 31 14.01 10.25 -0.44
CA GLU A 31 12.85 10.98 -0.97
C GLU A 31 12.15 10.18 -2.07
N ILE A 32 12.92 9.48 -2.91
CA ILE A 32 12.36 8.57 -3.91
C ILE A 32 11.65 7.39 -3.25
N ARG A 33 12.24 6.80 -2.20
CA ARG A 33 11.59 5.71 -1.45
C ARG A 33 10.28 6.19 -0.83
N LYS A 34 10.28 7.33 -0.11
CA LYS A 34 9.07 7.93 0.48
C LYS A 34 7.99 8.21 -0.57
N ALA A 35 8.34 8.85 -1.68
CA ALA A 35 7.38 9.15 -2.74
C ALA A 35 6.76 7.88 -3.34
N SER A 36 7.55 6.82 -3.49
CA SER A 36 7.10 5.52 -3.99
C SER A 36 6.14 4.85 -3.01
N ILE A 37 6.48 4.84 -1.71
CA ILE A 37 5.63 4.31 -0.63
C ILE A 37 4.29 5.03 -0.56
N LEU A 38 4.30 6.37 -0.58
CA LEU A 38 3.06 7.17 -0.57
C LEU A 38 2.18 6.85 -1.78
N SER A 39 2.79 6.70 -2.96
CA SER A 39 2.09 6.33 -4.18
C SER A 39 1.46 4.94 -4.09
N LEU A 40 2.19 3.95 -3.57
CA LEU A 40 1.69 2.58 -3.34
C LEU A 40 0.52 2.58 -2.35
N GLY A 41 0.65 3.32 -1.24
CA GLY A 41 -0.41 3.51 -0.25
C GLY A 41 -1.69 4.11 -0.84
N SER A 42 -1.54 5.09 -1.74
CA SER A 42 -2.66 5.73 -2.43
C SER A 42 -3.31 4.84 -3.50
N ILE A 43 -2.54 3.99 -4.17
CA ILE A 43 -3.08 3.04 -5.17
C ILE A 43 -3.93 1.98 -4.46
N GLY A 44 -3.50 1.53 -3.27
CA GLY A 44 -4.24 0.54 -2.50
C GLY A 44 -4.05 -0.90 -2.99
N ASP A 45 -3.04 -1.17 -3.82
CA ASP A 45 -2.78 -2.51 -4.35
C ASP A 45 -2.08 -3.38 -3.31
N ALA A 46 -2.75 -4.46 -2.90
CA ALA A 46 -2.27 -5.36 -1.85
C ALA A 46 -0.97 -6.09 -2.21
N VAL A 47 -0.59 -6.16 -3.49
CA VAL A 47 0.69 -6.76 -3.91
C VAL A 47 1.90 -6.04 -3.30
N ALA A 48 1.75 -4.77 -2.91
CA ALA A 48 2.83 -3.99 -2.31
C ALA A 48 3.08 -4.29 -0.83
N LEU A 49 2.19 -5.03 -0.15
CA LEU A 49 2.24 -5.21 1.31
C LEU A 49 3.54 -5.87 1.80
N GLU A 50 4.03 -6.89 1.08
CA GLU A 50 5.27 -7.59 1.45
C GLU A 50 6.48 -6.67 1.32
N SER A 51 6.59 -5.93 0.20
CA SER A 51 7.67 -4.96 0.00
C SER A 51 7.64 -3.82 1.02
N LEU A 52 6.45 -3.34 1.40
CA LEU A 52 6.31 -2.32 2.44
C LEU A 52 6.69 -2.85 3.83
N GLN A 53 6.36 -4.10 4.15
CA GLN A 53 6.79 -4.73 5.39
C GLN A 53 8.33 -4.83 5.45
N TYR A 54 8.95 -5.24 4.34
CA TYR A 54 10.41 -5.29 4.26
C TYR A 54 11.05 -3.93 4.53
N ILE A 55 10.48 -2.83 4.02
CA ILE A 55 10.97 -1.47 4.29
C ILE A 55 10.88 -1.11 5.78
N ILE A 56 9.79 -1.46 6.46
CA ILE A 56 9.64 -1.22 7.91
C ILE A 56 10.77 -1.92 8.68
N ASP A 57 11.07 -3.16 8.31
CA ASP A 57 12.03 -3.99 9.03
C ASP A 57 13.49 -3.63 8.72
N ASN A 58 13.79 -3.09 7.52
CA ASN A 58 15.17 -3.02 7.00
C ASN A 58 15.65 -1.63 6.56
N ASP A 59 14.77 -0.62 6.37
CA ASP A 59 15.23 0.71 5.97
C ASP A 59 16.07 1.35 7.08
N THR A 60 16.99 2.25 6.73
CA THR A 60 17.81 2.97 7.71
C THR A 60 17.18 4.29 8.13
N ASP A 61 16.26 4.83 7.33
CA ASP A 61 15.59 6.09 7.57
C ASP A 61 14.25 5.85 8.29
N GLU A 62 14.16 6.31 9.53
CA GLU A 62 12.96 6.15 10.36
C GLU A 62 11.71 6.81 9.76
N PHE A 63 11.86 7.91 9.03
CA PHE A 63 10.72 8.53 8.34
C PHE A 63 10.22 7.66 7.19
N VAL A 64 11.12 6.96 6.50
CA VAL A 64 10.75 6.00 5.45
C VAL A 64 9.94 4.85 6.06
N LYS A 65 10.37 4.30 7.20
CA LYS A 65 9.63 3.24 7.93
C LYS A 65 8.24 3.68 8.35
N MET A 66 8.13 4.82 9.02
CA MET A 66 6.83 5.38 9.45
C MET A 66 5.89 5.60 8.24
N THR A 67 6.45 6.04 7.11
CA THR A 67 5.67 6.21 5.87
C THR A 67 5.16 4.86 5.34
N ALA A 68 5.97 3.79 5.44
CA ALA A 68 5.58 2.45 5.02
C ALA A 68 4.47 1.85 5.92
N GLU A 69 4.55 2.04 7.24
CA GLU A 69 3.48 1.65 8.16
C GLU A 69 2.15 2.31 7.79
N GLN A 70 2.19 3.62 7.54
CA GLN A 70 0.99 4.38 7.15
C GLN A 70 0.43 3.93 5.80
N ALA A 71 1.29 3.60 4.84
CA ALA A 71 0.89 3.07 3.54
C ALA A 71 0.20 1.70 3.66
N ILE A 72 0.71 0.79 4.49
CA ILE A 72 0.06 -0.51 4.77
C ILE A 72 -1.34 -0.31 5.36
N VAL A 73 -1.49 0.61 6.33
CA VAL A 73 -2.80 0.95 6.90
C VAL A 73 -3.76 1.44 5.82
N ASN A 74 -3.30 2.30 4.91
CA ASN A 74 -4.12 2.83 3.83
C ASN A 74 -4.55 1.75 2.83
N ILE A 75 -3.62 0.89 2.41
CA ILE A 75 -3.92 -0.26 1.52
C ILE A 75 -4.99 -1.15 2.16
N ARG A 76 -4.84 -1.48 3.45
CA ARG A 76 -5.81 -2.30 4.17
C ARG A 76 -7.17 -1.62 4.26
N LYS A 77 -7.23 -0.31 4.53
CA LYS A 77 -8.49 0.45 4.55
C LYS A 77 -9.20 0.41 3.21
N ILE A 78 -8.49 0.65 2.11
CA ILE A 78 -9.05 0.62 0.74
C ILE A 78 -9.55 -0.79 0.39
N GLY A 79 -8.76 -1.82 0.74
CA GLY A 79 -9.11 -3.23 0.51
C GLY A 79 -10.25 -3.74 1.41
N ILE A 80 -10.52 -3.08 2.53
CA ILE A 80 -11.69 -3.32 3.38
C ILE A 80 -12.89 -2.62 2.76
N ASP A 81 -12.82 -1.33 2.43
CA ASP A 81 -13.92 -0.54 1.84
C ASP A 81 -14.50 -1.22 0.57
N THR A 82 -13.63 -1.78 -0.28
CA THR A 82 -14.05 -2.56 -1.45
C THR A 82 -14.71 -3.91 -1.10
N ARG A 83 -14.35 -4.56 0.00
CA ARG A 83 -14.93 -5.85 0.42
C ARG A 83 -16.25 -5.70 1.17
N ILE A 84 -16.40 -4.67 2.03
CA ILE A 84 -17.69 -4.42 2.71
C ILE A 84 -18.76 -3.92 1.72
N ASN A 85 -18.37 -3.34 0.59
CA ASN A 85 -19.30 -2.95 -0.47
C ASN A 85 -19.74 -4.12 -1.38
N LEU A 86 -19.23 -5.34 -1.15
CA LEU A 86 -19.57 -6.55 -1.92
C LEU A 86 -20.37 -7.60 -1.12
N GLU A 87 -20.72 -7.35 0.14
CA GLU A 87 -21.60 -8.24 0.92
C GLU A 87 -22.95 -7.58 1.25
N PRO A 88 -23.97 -7.66 0.37
CA PRO A 88 -25.34 -7.46 0.78
C PRO A 88 -25.78 -8.64 1.68
N ILE A 89 -26.01 -8.33 2.96
CA ILE A 89 -27.07 -8.91 3.81
C ILE A 89 -26.86 -10.32 4.40
N GLN A 90 -25.99 -11.21 3.90
CA GLN A 90 -26.00 -12.60 4.40
C GLN A 90 -25.48 -12.79 5.84
N LEU A 91 -24.63 -11.90 6.35
CA LEU A 91 -24.09 -12.01 7.72
C LEU A 91 -25.11 -11.68 8.83
N LYS A 92 -26.25 -11.04 8.51
CA LYS A 92 -27.24 -10.66 9.54
C LYS A 92 -28.25 -11.76 9.86
N LEU A 93 -28.40 -12.78 9.00
CA LEU A 93 -29.33 -13.88 9.22
C LEU A 93 -28.72 -15.04 10.02
N ALA A 94 -27.40 -15.28 9.91
CA ALA A 94 -26.74 -16.37 10.61
C ALA A 94 -26.63 -16.17 12.14
N TYR A 95 -26.64 -14.92 12.61
CA TYR A 95 -26.50 -14.61 14.05
C TYR A 95 -27.84 -14.71 14.81
N ASN A 96 -28.98 -14.64 14.12
CA ASN A 96 -30.31 -14.65 14.75
C ASN A 96 -30.98 -16.03 14.81
N LEU A 97 -30.37 -17.08 14.25
CA LEU A 97 -30.93 -18.45 14.22
C LEU A 97 -30.24 -19.44 15.17
N ASN A 98 -29.20 -19.02 15.90
CA ASN A 98 -28.45 -19.88 16.85
C ASN A 98 -28.68 -19.51 18.33
N ILE A 99 -29.77 -18.82 18.63
CA ILE A 99 -30.23 -18.62 20.01
C ILE A 99 -31.65 -19.16 20.12
N SER A 100 -31.76 -20.48 20.20
CA SER A 100 -32.97 -21.20 20.62
C SER A 100 -32.58 -22.23 21.65
#